data_AF-A0A2M7CLR5-F1
#
_entry.id   AF-A0A2M7CLR5-F1
#
_cell.length_a   1.000
_cell.length_b   1.000
_cell.length_c   1.000
_cell.angle_alpha   90.00
_cell.angle_beta   90.00
_cell.angle_gamma   90.00
#
_symmetry.space_group_name_H-M   'P 1'
#
loop_
_entity.id
_entity.type
_entity.pdbx_description
1 polymer ?
#
loop_
_entity_poly.entity_id
_entity_poly.type
_entity_poly.pdbx_seq_one_letter_code
_entity_poly.pdbx_strand_id
1 'polypeptide(L)'
;MTTEQNIGPILETFQRTEITEYHIYKRLAGAVKSPENAKILRQIADDELRHYHGWKKYSGHEIQPDWFKMWFYYLVSLVFGFTFGVKLMEGGEEAAQKNYADIAAVIPEAAQFQHEENVHETQLIGMLDEERLRYAGSVVLGLNDALVELTGALAGLTLALQNGKLIALSGLITGIAASLSMAASEYLSTRS
;
A
#
# COMPACT_ATOMS: atom_id res chain seq x y z
N MET A 1 -17.76 7.76 -36.08
CA MET A 1 -18.01 8.78 -35.06
C MET A 1 -18.12 8.06 -33.73
N THR A 2 -16.97 7.79 -33.12
CA THR A 2 -16.87 7.15 -31.80
C THR A 2 -16.77 8.26 -30.76
N THR A 3 -17.76 8.26 -29.87
CA THR A 3 -17.88 8.93 -28.58
C THR A 3 -16.64 9.70 -28.13
N GLU A 4 -16.72 11.03 -28.07
CA GLU A 4 -15.79 11.85 -27.28
C GLU A 4 -15.84 11.35 -25.84
N GLN A 5 -14.89 10.52 -25.44
CA GLN A 5 -14.68 10.18 -24.03
C GLN A 5 -14.34 11.49 -23.33
N ASN A 6 -15.20 11.92 -22.41
CA ASN A 6 -14.91 13.05 -21.54
C ASN A 6 -13.75 12.65 -20.62
N ILE A 7 -12.52 13.00 -21.01
CA ILE A 7 -11.28 12.70 -20.27
C ILE A 7 -11.12 13.54 -19.00
N GLY A 8 -11.95 14.58 -18.81
CA GLY A 8 -11.89 15.50 -17.68
C GLY A 8 -11.83 14.81 -16.31
N PRO A 9 -12.79 13.93 -15.95
CA PRO A 9 -12.78 13.21 -14.67
C PRO A 9 -11.54 12.34 -14.45
N ILE A 10 -10.94 11.85 -15.54
CA ILE A 10 -9.74 11.02 -15.46
C ILE A 10 -8.52 11.89 -15.17
N LEU A 11 -8.40 13.04 -15.84
CA LEU A 11 -7.35 14.04 -15.56
C LEU A 11 -7.43 14.55 -14.13
N GLU A 12 -8.64 14.79 -13.61
CA GLU A 12 -8.85 15.20 -12.23
C GLU A 12 -8.42 14.11 -11.23
N THR A 13 -8.62 12.84 -11.59
CA THR A 13 -8.19 11.71 -10.77
C THR A 13 -6.68 11.62 -10.74
N PHE A 14 -6.00 11.66 -11.90
CA PHE A 14 -4.53 11.69 -11.95
C PHE A 14 -3.98 12.86 -11.17
N GLN A 15 -4.42 14.08 -11.47
CA GLN A 15 -3.98 15.27 -10.75
C GLN A 15 -4.19 15.16 -9.23
N ARG A 16 -5.31 14.59 -8.76
CA ARG A 16 -5.52 14.36 -7.32
C ARG A 16 -4.56 13.35 -6.73
N THR A 17 -4.31 12.25 -7.44
CA THR A 17 -3.39 11.20 -7.02
C THR A 17 -1.99 11.79 -6.84
N GLU A 18 -1.44 12.41 -7.87
CA GLU A 18 -0.09 12.98 -7.94
C GLU A 18 0.20 13.99 -6.81
N ILE A 19 -0.76 14.87 -6.49
CA ILE A 19 -0.59 15.80 -5.36
C ILE A 19 -0.69 15.10 -3.99
N THR A 20 -1.43 14.00 -3.91
CA THR A 20 -1.54 13.18 -2.70
C THR A 20 -0.24 12.41 -2.46
N GLU A 21 0.27 11.75 -3.50
CA GLU A 21 1.56 11.05 -3.59
C GLU A 21 2.71 11.96 -3.15
N TYR A 22 2.81 13.17 -3.74
CA TYR A 22 3.76 14.21 -3.36
C TYR A 22 3.81 14.42 -1.84
N HIS A 23 2.64 14.61 -1.22
CA HIS A 23 2.56 14.87 0.21
C HIS A 23 2.94 13.65 1.05
N ILE A 24 2.59 12.45 0.61
CA ILE A 24 2.97 11.20 1.28
C ILE A 24 4.49 11.04 1.24
N TYR A 25 5.09 11.05 0.05
CA TYR A 25 6.52 10.88 -0.14
C TYR A 25 7.34 11.94 0.59
N LYS A 26 6.94 13.21 0.51
CA LYS A 26 7.59 14.31 1.22
C LYS A 26 7.57 14.12 2.74
N ARG A 27 6.47 13.60 3.31
CA ARG A 27 6.38 13.29 4.75
C ARG A 27 7.21 12.07 5.12
N LEU A 28 7.17 11.01 4.30
CA LEU A 28 7.96 9.80 4.53
C LEU A 28 9.46 10.08 4.48
N ALA A 29 9.91 10.94 3.56
CA ALA A 29 11.30 11.38 3.49
C ALA A 29 11.81 12.12 4.75
N GLY A 30 10.90 12.62 5.59
CA GLY A 30 11.22 13.20 6.90
C GLY A 30 11.23 12.18 8.04
N ALA A 31 10.60 11.02 7.85
CA ALA A 31 10.45 9.99 8.86
C ALA A 31 11.42 8.80 8.69
N VAL A 32 11.89 8.56 7.47
CA VAL A 32 12.84 7.48 7.16
C VAL A 32 14.22 7.77 7.76
N LYS A 33 14.82 6.74 8.37
CA LYS A 33 16.14 6.84 9.03
C LYS A 33 17.31 6.87 8.06
N SER A 34 17.22 6.14 6.95
CA SER A 34 18.27 6.08 5.94
C SER A 34 18.31 7.40 5.15
N PRO A 35 19.44 8.15 5.16
CA PRO A 35 19.57 9.39 4.39
C PRO A 35 19.47 9.15 2.88
N GLU A 36 19.88 7.98 2.40
CA GLU A 36 19.79 7.58 1.00
C GLU A 36 18.33 7.39 0.58
N ASN A 37 17.57 6.61 1.34
CA ASN A 37 16.14 6.39 1.10
C ASN A 37 15.36 7.70 1.22
N ALA A 38 15.69 8.55 2.19
CA ALA A 38 15.09 9.88 2.34
C ALA A 38 15.36 10.78 1.13
N LYS A 39 16.53 10.65 0.47
CA LYS A 39 16.84 11.39 -0.76
C LYS A 39 16.00 10.88 -1.93
N ILE A 40 15.90 9.56 -2.10
CA ILE A 40 15.07 8.95 -3.16
C ILE A 40 13.61 9.41 -3.01
N LEU A 41 13.03 9.31 -1.82
CA LEU A 41 11.65 9.75 -1.57
C LEU A 41 11.42 11.24 -1.82
N ARG A 42 12.43 12.11 -1.64
CA ARG A 42 12.31 13.53 -2.01
C ARG A 42 12.33 13.73 -3.51
N GLN A 43 13.17 12.97 -4.21
CA GLN A 43 13.24 13.03 -5.67
C GLN A 43 11.91 12.60 -6.29
N ILE A 44 11.38 11.46 -5.85
CA ILE A 44 10.06 10.99 -6.28
C ILE A 44 8.99 12.04 -5.96
N ALA A 45 8.94 12.58 -4.74
CA ALA A 45 7.99 13.64 -4.41
C ALA A 45 8.11 14.86 -5.36
N ASP A 46 9.32 15.31 -5.66
CA ASP A 46 9.51 16.42 -6.58
C ASP A 46 9.01 16.08 -7.99
N ASP A 47 9.14 14.83 -8.43
CA ASP A 47 8.62 14.32 -9.70
C ASP A 47 7.09 14.27 -9.73
N GLU A 48 6.43 13.74 -8.70
CA GLU A 48 4.96 13.77 -8.52
C GLU A 48 4.40 15.21 -8.61
N LEU A 49 5.13 16.17 -8.04
CA LEU A 49 4.73 17.57 -8.11
C LEU A 49 4.86 18.13 -9.54
N ARG A 50 5.87 17.69 -10.32
CA ARG A 50 5.99 18.03 -11.74
C ARG A 50 4.83 17.44 -12.54
N HIS A 51 4.45 16.20 -12.27
CA HIS A 51 3.34 15.52 -12.93
C HIS A 51 2.00 16.18 -12.59
N TYR A 52 1.73 16.50 -11.32
CA TYR A 52 0.59 17.31 -10.90
C TYR A 52 0.47 18.61 -11.71
N HIS A 53 1.59 19.33 -11.87
CA HIS A 53 1.62 20.56 -12.67
C HIS A 53 1.47 20.28 -14.17
N GLY A 54 1.93 19.13 -14.66
CA GLY A 54 1.66 18.62 -16.00
C GLY A 54 0.16 18.44 -16.24
N TRP A 55 -0.51 17.66 -15.39
CA TRP A 55 -1.94 17.42 -15.47
C TRP A 55 -2.78 18.69 -15.30
N LYS A 56 -2.35 19.61 -14.42
CA LYS A 56 -2.99 20.92 -14.22
C LYS A 56 -3.08 21.73 -15.52
N LYS A 57 -2.12 21.60 -16.45
CA LYS A 57 -2.17 22.29 -17.75
C LYS A 57 -3.35 21.81 -18.61
N TYR A 58 -3.75 20.54 -18.48
CA TYR A 58 -4.85 19.95 -19.24
C TYR A 58 -6.19 20.05 -18.50
N SER A 59 -6.21 19.89 -17.17
CA SER A 59 -7.43 20.02 -16.36
C SER A 59 -7.89 21.48 -16.20
N GLY A 60 -6.97 22.44 -16.30
CA GLY A 60 -7.25 23.87 -16.24
C GLY A 60 -7.60 24.42 -14.85
N HIS A 61 -7.52 23.61 -13.79
CA HIS A 61 -7.82 24.04 -12.43
C HIS A 61 -6.95 23.34 -11.38
N GLU A 62 -6.95 23.87 -10.15
CA GLU A 62 -6.22 23.28 -9.04
C GLU A 62 -7.07 22.27 -8.28
N ILE A 63 -6.48 21.11 -8.02
CA ILE A 63 -7.08 20.06 -7.21
C ILE A 63 -6.31 19.90 -5.91
N GLN A 64 -7.07 19.73 -4.83
CA GLN A 64 -6.56 19.48 -3.48
C GLN A 64 -6.27 17.99 -3.29
N PRO A 65 -5.24 17.64 -2.47
CA PRO A 65 -4.93 16.26 -2.17
C PRO A 65 -6.06 15.56 -1.39
N ASP A 66 -6.09 14.23 -1.52
CA ASP A 66 -6.93 13.39 -0.66
C ASP A 66 -6.25 13.24 0.71
N TRP A 67 -6.61 14.13 1.63
CA TRP A 67 -6.08 14.15 2.98
C TRP A 67 -6.29 12.84 3.74
N PHE A 68 -7.40 12.13 3.49
CA PHE A 68 -7.68 10.87 4.17
C PHE A 68 -6.72 9.78 3.70
N LYS A 69 -6.56 9.61 2.38
CA LYS A 69 -5.58 8.69 1.82
C LYS A 69 -4.16 9.02 2.28
N MET A 70 -3.78 10.30 2.25
CA MET A 70 -2.47 10.74 2.70
C MET A 70 -2.17 10.29 4.14
N TRP A 71 -3.10 10.53 5.07
CA TRP A 71 -2.92 10.10 6.46
C TRP A 71 -2.95 8.57 6.61
N PHE A 72 -3.81 7.88 5.87
CA PHE A 72 -3.89 6.42 5.90
C PHE A 72 -2.57 5.78 5.49
N TYR A 73 -2.05 6.10 4.30
CA TYR A 73 -0.80 5.54 3.79
C TYR A 73 0.40 5.96 4.64
N TYR A 74 0.45 7.22 5.09
CA TYR A 74 1.49 7.68 6.00
C TYR A 74 1.51 6.87 7.31
N LEU A 75 0.35 6.62 7.94
CA LEU A 75 0.27 5.82 9.16
C LEU A 75 0.64 4.36 8.93
N VAL A 76 0.16 3.75 7.84
CA VAL A 76 0.50 2.37 7.46
C VAL A 76 2.01 2.25 7.26
N SER A 77 2.64 3.17 6.54
CA SER A 77 4.10 3.23 6.34
C SER A 77 4.87 3.36 7.66
N LEU A 78 4.35 4.07 8.66
CA LEU A 78 5.00 4.17 9.97
C LEU A 78 4.90 2.88 10.79
N VAL A 79 3.72 2.25 10.78
CA VAL A 79 3.42 1.07 11.60
C VAL A 79 4.07 -0.18 11.02
N PHE A 80 3.89 -0.43 9.73
CA PHE A 80 4.32 -1.68 9.07
C PHE A 80 5.71 -1.57 8.42
N GLY A 81 6.26 -0.36 8.29
CA GLY A 81 7.48 -0.09 7.53
C GLY A 81 7.18 0.70 6.27
N PHE A 82 8.09 1.61 5.90
CA PHE A 82 7.80 2.56 4.83
C PHE A 82 7.63 1.84 3.50
N THR A 83 8.44 0.80 3.28
CA THR A 83 8.44 -0.10 2.13
C THR A 83 7.06 -0.73 1.90
N PHE A 84 6.46 -1.28 2.95
CA PHE A 84 5.12 -1.86 2.89
C PHE A 84 4.05 -0.81 2.55
N GLY A 85 4.05 0.32 3.26
CA GLY A 85 3.01 1.34 3.06
C GLY A 85 3.10 2.01 1.70
N VAL A 86 4.32 2.21 1.16
CA VAL A 86 4.51 2.69 -0.21
C VAL A 86 4.04 1.65 -1.22
N LYS A 87 4.44 0.36 -1.10
CA LYS A 87 3.97 -0.65 -2.08
C LYS A 87 2.44 -0.85 -2.05
N LEU A 88 1.81 -0.68 -0.88
CA LEU A 88 0.36 -0.69 -0.76
C LEU A 88 -0.31 0.48 -1.51
N MET A 89 0.36 1.64 -1.55
CA MET A 89 -0.09 2.82 -2.28
C MET A 89 0.04 2.59 -3.79
N GLU A 90 1.23 2.18 -4.25
CA GLU A 90 1.55 1.86 -5.65
C GLU A 90 0.61 0.82 -6.26
N GLY A 91 0.24 -0.22 -5.49
CA GLY A 91 -0.72 -1.22 -5.98
C GLY A 91 -2.12 -0.65 -6.26
N GLY A 92 -2.48 0.47 -5.63
CA GLY A 92 -3.69 1.22 -5.95
C GLY A 92 -3.57 2.01 -7.26
N GLU A 93 -2.36 2.45 -7.60
CA GLU A 93 -2.07 3.16 -8.84
C GLU A 93 -2.04 2.25 -10.05
N GLU A 94 -1.39 1.09 -9.99
CA GLU A 94 -1.38 0.09 -11.08
C GLU A 94 -2.81 -0.24 -11.58
N ALA A 95 -3.78 -0.26 -10.65
CA ALA A 95 -5.18 -0.47 -10.98
C ALA A 95 -5.80 0.72 -11.75
N ALA A 96 -5.38 1.95 -11.44
CA ALA A 96 -5.79 3.17 -12.14
C ALA A 96 -5.02 3.38 -13.46
N GLN A 97 -3.81 2.83 -13.58
CA GLN A 97 -2.93 2.97 -14.74
C GLN A 97 -3.45 2.27 -16.01
N LYS A 98 -4.45 1.39 -15.92
CA LYS A 98 -5.07 0.72 -17.07
C LYS A 98 -5.61 1.68 -18.15
N ASN A 99 -5.81 2.95 -17.81
CA ASN A 99 -6.31 3.98 -18.72
C ASN A 99 -5.21 4.83 -19.39
N TYR A 100 -3.92 4.60 -19.10
CA TYR A 100 -2.83 5.42 -19.66
C TYR A 100 -2.70 5.28 -21.18
N ALA A 101 -2.92 4.09 -21.73
CA ALA A 101 -2.83 3.87 -23.18
C ALA A 101 -3.85 4.71 -23.97
N ASP A 102 -5.06 4.86 -23.42
CA ASP A 102 -6.13 5.66 -24.03
C ASP A 102 -5.84 7.16 -23.91
N ILE A 103 -5.21 7.58 -22.81
CA ILE A 103 -4.84 8.99 -22.59
C ILE A 103 -3.61 9.39 -23.39
N ALA A 104 -2.62 8.51 -23.54
CA ALA A 104 -1.43 8.74 -24.34
C ALA A 104 -1.77 9.00 -25.83
N ALA A 105 -2.91 8.50 -26.32
CA ALA A 105 -3.41 8.81 -27.65
C ALA A 105 -3.85 10.27 -27.82
N VAL A 106 -4.18 10.96 -26.72
CA VAL A 106 -4.66 12.35 -26.71
C VAL A 106 -3.63 13.32 -26.12
N ILE A 107 -2.87 12.88 -25.13
CA ILE A 107 -1.87 13.66 -24.39
C ILE A 107 -0.53 12.91 -24.46
N PRO A 108 0.39 13.30 -25.36
CA PRO A 108 1.69 12.64 -25.51
C PRO A 108 2.52 12.58 -24.22
N GLU A 109 2.39 13.59 -23.35
CA GLU A 109 3.07 13.69 -22.06
C GLU A 109 2.68 12.56 -21.10
N ALA A 110 1.50 11.94 -21.26
CA ALA A 110 1.06 10.83 -20.44
C ALA A 110 1.97 9.59 -20.59
N ALA A 111 2.55 9.37 -21.77
CA ALA A 111 3.50 8.28 -21.99
C ALA A 111 4.83 8.52 -21.25
N GLN A 112 5.22 9.79 -21.11
CA GLN A 112 6.40 10.15 -20.34
C GLN A 112 6.15 9.93 -18.83
N PHE A 113 5.03 10.41 -18.30
CA PHE A 113 4.69 10.21 -16.88
C PHE A 113 4.58 8.73 -16.55
N GLN A 114 3.93 7.93 -17.40
CA GLN A 114 3.89 6.48 -17.22
C GLN A 114 5.30 5.85 -17.16
N HIS A 115 6.25 6.33 -17.97
CA HIS A 115 7.62 5.83 -17.91
C HIS A 115 8.32 6.24 -16.60
N GLU A 116 8.13 7.47 -16.16
CA GLU A 116 8.64 7.98 -14.88
C GLU A 116 8.07 7.17 -13.70
N GLU A 117 6.77 6.81 -13.73
CA GLU A 117 6.16 5.94 -12.70
C GLU A 117 6.79 4.55 -12.62
N ASN A 118 7.08 3.91 -13.75
CA ASN A 118 7.79 2.62 -13.73
C ASN A 118 9.19 2.73 -13.11
N VAL A 119 9.84 3.88 -13.27
CA VAL A 119 11.15 4.16 -12.65
C VAL A 119 10.99 4.39 -11.15
N HIS A 120 9.97 5.14 -10.72
CA HIS A 120 9.63 5.31 -9.30
C HIS A 120 9.41 3.95 -8.65
N GLU A 121 8.56 3.09 -9.23
CA GLU A 121 8.29 1.76 -8.71
C GLU A 121 9.58 0.93 -8.58
N THR A 122 10.45 0.96 -9.59
CA THR A 122 11.74 0.24 -9.56
C THR A 122 12.65 0.78 -8.45
N GLN A 123 12.72 2.09 -8.25
CA GLN A 123 13.50 2.72 -7.18
C GLN A 123 12.95 2.33 -5.80
N LEU A 124 11.62 2.33 -5.65
CA LEU A 124 10.93 1.91 -4.44
C LEU A 124 11.16 0.44 -4.15
N ILE A 125 11.15 -0.43 -5.18
CA ILE A 125 11.53 -1.84 -5.09
C ILE A 125 12.97 -2.00 -4.62
N GLY A 126 13.89 -1.20 -5.15
CA GLY A 126 15.29 -1.18 -4.71
C GLY A 126 15.46 -0.82 -3.24
N MET A 127 14.50 -0.10 -2.65
CA MET A 127 14.46 0.21 -1.22
C MET A 127 13.84 -0.91 -0.36
N LEU A 128 13.23 -1.94 -0.96
CA LEU A 128 12.48 -3.01 -0.28
C LEU A 128 13.35 -4.03 0.48
N ASP A 129 14.67 -3.86 0.55
CA ASP A 129 15.55 -4.69 1.39
C ASP A 129 15.48 -4.25 2.87
N GLU A 130 14.26 -4.25 3.42
CA GLU A 130 14.00 -4.02 4.83
C GLU A 130 13.67 -5.33 5.55
N GLU A 131 14.30 -5.52 6.71
CA GLU A 131 14.05 -6.61 7.66
C GLU A 131 12.55 -6.77 8.00
N ARG A 132 11.78 -5.67 7.93
CA ARG A 132 10.33 -5.62 8.15
C ARG A 132 9.48 -6.31 7.06
N LEU A 133 9.93 -6.31 5.80
CA LEU A 133 9.18 -6.99 4.72
C LEU A 133 9.32 -8.51 4.84
N ARG A 134 10.50 -8.99 5.24
CA ARG A 134 10.71 -10.40 5.62
C ARG A 134 9.84 -10.79 6.81
N TYR A 135 9.72 -9.91 7.81
CA TYR A 135 8.83 -10.10 8.95
C TYR A 135 7.35 -10.11 8.55
N ALA A 136 6.90 -9.24 7.64
CA ALA A 136 5.53 -9.29 7.14
C ALA A 136 5.21 -10.63 6.44
N GLY A 137 6.17 -11.18 5.69
CA GLY A 137 6.05 -12.52 5.11
C GLY A 137 5.92 -13.64 6.14
N SER A 138 6.76 -13.65 7.19
CA SER A 138 6.66 -14.65 8.27
C SER A 138 5.37 -14.49 9.07
N VAL A 139 4.91 -13.26 9.31
CA VAL A 139 3.62 -12.98 9.95
C VAL A 139 2.44 -13.47 9.12
N VAL A 140 2.42 -13.25 7.81
CA VAL A 140 1.32 -13.72 6.93
C VAL A 140 1.27 -15.25 6.90
N LEU A 141 2.43 -15.91 6.80
CA LEU A 141 2.50 -17.37 6.87
C LEU A 141 2.02 -17.89 8.24
N GLY A 142 2.47 -17.28 9.34
CA GLY A 142 2.02 -17.62 10.68
C GLY A 142 0.52 -17.36 10.88
N LEU A 143 -0.03 -16.29 10.32
CA LEU A 143 -1.46 -16.01 10.37
C LEU A 143 -2.26 -17.08 9.59
N ASN A 144 -1.75 -17.51 8.44
CA ASN A 144 -2.37 -18.57 7.65
C ASN A 144 -2.39 -19.90 8.41
N ASP A 145 -1.27 -20.27 9.04
CA ASP A 145 -1.17 -21.46 9.87
C ASP A 145 -2.14 -21.39 11.06
N ALA A 146 -2.19 -20.23 11.74
CA ALA A 146 -3.11 -19.99 12.85
C ALA A 146 -4.58 -20.11 12.44
N LEU A 147 -4.94 -19.57 11.27
CA LEU A 147 -6.30 -19.61 10.74
C LEU A 147 -6.72 -21.04 10.40
N VAL A 148 -5.83 -21.82 9.76
CA VAL A 148 -6.09 -23.23 9.46
C VAL A 148 -6.25 -24.04 10.75
N GLU A 149 -5.37 -23.85 11.73
CA GLU A 149 -5.43 -24.53 13.03
C GLU A 149 -6.72 -24.18 13.80
N LEU A 150 -7.05 -22.88 13.90
CA LEU A 150 -8.25 -22.43 14.59
C LEU A 150 -9.54 -22.91 13.91
N THR A 151 -9.56 -22.91 12.57
CA THR A 151 -10.71 -23.42 11.80
C THR A 151 -10.87 -24.92 11.98
N GLY A 152 -9.78 -25.68 11.96
CA GLY A 152 -9.78 -27.11 12.26
C GLY A 152 -10.26 -27.41 13.68
N ALA A 153 -9.77 -26.66 14.67
CA ALA A 153 -10.18 -26.79 16.06
C ALA A 153 -11.67 -26.47 16.27
N LEU A 154 -12.16 -25.38 15.67
CA LEU A 154 -13.58 -25.01 15.73
C LEU A 154 -14.48 -26.00 15.01
N ALA A 155 -14.06 -26.54 13.86
CA ALA A 155 -14.77 -27.60 13.17
C ALA A 155 -14.87 -28.87 14.05
N GLY A 156 -13.77 -29.27 14.68
CA GLY A 156 -13.75 -30.38 15.64
C GLY A 156 -14.63 -30.14 16.86
N LEU A 157 -14.56 -28.94 17.45
CA LEU A 157 -15.40 -28.53 18.59
C LEU A 157 -16.89 -28.51 18.22
N THR A 158 -17.23 -28.17 16.97
CA THR A 158 -18.62 -28.17 16.50
C THR A 158 -19.19 -29.59 16.39
N LEU A 159 -18.34 -30.59 16.09
CA LEU A 159 -18.75 -32.00 16.11
C LEU A 159 -18.83 -32.55 17.54
N ALA A 160 -17.94 -32.11 18.43
CA ALA A 160 -17.85 -32.60 19.80
C ALA A 160 -18.86 -31.95 20.77
N LEU A 161 -19.18 -30.68 20.56
CA LEU A 161 -20.03 -29.87 21.43
C LEU A 161 -21.30 -29.46 20.67
N GLN A 162 -22.46 -29.57 21.31
CA GLN A 162 -23.73 -29.13 20.72
C GLN A 162 -24.14 -27.70 21.13
N ASN A 163 -23.25 -26.96 21.78
CA ASN A 163 -23.55 -25.63 22.32
C ASN A 163 -22.68 -24.56 21.65
N GLY A 164 -23.30 -23.76 20.78
CA GLY A 164 -22.63 -22.68 20.04
C GLY A 164 -21.96 -21.64 20.94
N LYS A 165 -22.49 -21.37 22.15
CA LYS A 165 -21.84 -20.43 23.08
C LYS A 165 -20.54 -21.00 23.65
N LEU A 166 -20.52 -22.29 23.96
CA LEU A 166 -19.30 -22.96 24.44
C LEU A 166 -18.26 -23.07 23.32
N ILE A 167 -18.69 -23.37 22.09
CA ILE A 167 -17.79 -23.41 20.93
C ILE A 167 -17.18 -22.02 20.67
N ALA A 168 -17.98 -20.96 20.67
CA ALA A 168 -17.49 -19.60 20.47
C ALA A 168 -16.53 -19.15 21.58
N LEU A 169 -16.84 -19.44 22.84
CA LEU A 169 -15.96 -19.11 23.97
C LEU A 169 -14.63 -19.87 23.89
N SER A 170 -14.68 -21.17 23.61
CA SER A 170 -13.47 -21.99 23.41
C SER A 170 -12.65 -21.49 22.23
N GLY A 171 -13.29 -21.15 21.10
CA GLY A 171 -12.64 -20.56 19.93
C GLY A 171 -11.92 -19.25 20.24
N LEU A 172 -12.57 -18.36 21.00
CA LEU A 172 -11.98 -17.08 21.42
C LEU A 172 -10.73 -17.32 22.29
N ILE A 173 -10.84 -18.18 23.30
CA ILE A 173 -9.73 -18.50 24.21
C ILE A 173 -8.57 -19.11 23.43
N THR A 174 -8.84 -20.10 22.58
CA THR A 174 -7.83 -20.77 21.75
C THR A 174 -7.19 -19.80 20.76
N GLY A 175 -7.97 -18.94 20.09
CA GLY A 175 -7.45 -17.95 19.15
C GLY A 175 -6.52 -16.93 19.81
N ILE A 176 -6.87 -16.43 20.99
CA ILE A 176 -6.00 -15.53 21.77
C ILE A 176 -4.72 -16.25 22.19
N ALA A 177 -4.83 -17.47 22.72
CA ALA A 177 -3.68 -18.26 23.16
C ALA A 177 -2.71 -18.59 22.00
N ALA A 178 -3.25 -19.02 20.86
CA ALA A 178 -2.48 -19.31 19.66
C ALA A 178 -1.74 -18.06 19.15
N SER A 179 -2.46 -16.93 19.05
CA SER A 179 -1.86 -15.65 18.61
C SER A 179 -0.69 -15.21 19.51
N LEU A 180 -0.85 -15.33 20.83
CA LEU A 180 0.21 -15.00 21.79
C LEU A 180 1.39 -15.97 21.68
N SER A 181 1.14 -17.27 21.50
CA SER A 181 2.18 -18.30 21.35
C SER A 181 3.04 -18.09 20.10
N MET A 182 2.39 -17.78 18.96
CA MET A 182 3.09 -17.53 17.70
C MET A 182 3.87 -16.22 17.74
N ALA A 183 3.30 -15.15 18.32
CA ALA A 183 4.02 -13.90 18.53
C ALA A 183 5.26 -14.07 19.43
N ALA A 184 5.15 -14.88 20.50
CA ALA A 184 6.26 -15.18 21.39
C ALA A 184 7.35 -16.03 20.71
N SER A 185 6.97 -17.04 19.93
CA SER A 185 7.90 -17.89 19.17
C SER A 185 8.69 -17.07 18.14
N GLU A 186 8.03 -16.17 17.42
CA GLU A 186 8.67 -15.30 16.43
C GLU A 186 9.59 -14.25 17.09
N TYR A 187 9.19 -13.70 18.24
CA TYR A 187 10.06 -12.79 19.00
C TYR A 187 11.34 -13.48 19.49
N LEU A 188 11.26 -14.76 19.87
CA LEU A 188 12.44 -15.53 20.27
C LEU A 188 13.30 -15.95 19.08
N SER A 189 12.70 -16.36 17.96
CA SER A 189 13.43 -16.79 16.75
C SER A 189 14.26 -15.67 16.13
N THR A 190 13.77 -14.43 16.19
CA THR A 190 14.46 -13.24 15.65
C THR A 190 15.61 -12.72 16.53
N ARG A 191 15.79 -13.26 17.74
CA ARG A 191 16.88 -12.87 18.67
C ARG A 191 17.88 -13.98 18.98
N SER A 192 17.77 -15.12 18.31
CA SER A 192 18.65 -16.30 18.43
C SER A 192 19.64 -16.35 17.28
#